data_AF-A0A7T9DJP8-F1
#
_entry.id   AF-A0A7T9DJP8-F1
#
_cell.length_a   1.000
_cell.length_b   1.000
_cell.length_c   1.000
_cell.angle_alpha   90.00
_cell.angle_beta   90.00
_cell.angle_gamma   90.00
#
_symmetry.space_group_name_H-M   'P 1'
#
loop_
_entity.id
_entity.type
_entity.pdbx_description
1 polymer ?
#
loop_
_entity_poly.entity_id
_entity_poly.type
_entity_poly.pdbx_seq_one_letter_code
_entity_poly.pdbx_strand_id
1 'polypeptide(L)'
;MVLGGGIKYIDDAFDEKTYNKQLAILVAPLIAIFWVFMMYVSGASATILGAIFLAVVLRYKVDNIGFHVGALAIVAGLFFLYLFNLIKFLWIPLIVLTIGGILDEVGNDYVDSHRRLHPAIRFFFEYRFVMKLFVLALAILGVYGFEYVLAFLGFDIAYATVGLYSDRLKRELKLNYKKVTI
;
A
#
# COMPACT_ATOMS: atom_id res chain seq x y z
N MET A 1 -2.92 -3.51 9.76
CA MET A 1 -3.67 -2.28 10.08
C MET A 1 -2.77 -1.04 10.13
N VAL A 2 -1.83 -0.93 11.07
CA VAL A 2 -0.95 0.26 11.20
C VAL A 2 -0.19 0.58 9.92
N LEU A 3 0.40 -0.42 9.26
CA LEU A 3 1.12 -0.21 7.99
C LEU A 3 0.23 0.35 6.88
N GLY A 4 -0.95 -0.23 6.66
CA GLY A 4 -1.86 0.18 5.58
C GLY A 4 -2.37 1.61 5.78
N GLY A 5 -2.86 1.91 6.98
CA GLY A 5 -3.31 3.26 7.32
C GLY A 5 -2.16 4.28 7.31
N GLY A 6 -1.00 3.92 7.83
CA GLY A 6 0.18 4.78 7.86
C GLY A 6 0.68 5.16 6.47
N ILE A 7 0.70 4.21 5.54
CA ILE A 7 1.05 4.47 4.14
C ILE A 7 0.05 5.42 3.49
N LYS A 8 -1.26 5.15 3.61
CA LYS A 8 -2.28 6.05 3.04
C LYS A 8 -2.24 7.45 3.66
N TYR A 9 -1.94 7.55 4.95
CA TYR A 9 -1.77 8.82 5.63
C TYR A 9 -0.62 9.64 5.03
N ILE A 10 0.53 8.99 4.76
CA ILE A 10 1.69 9.64 4.14
C ILE A 10 1.33 10.08 2.72
N ASP A 11 0.72 9.18 1.94
CA ASP A 11 0.22 9.41 0.57
C ASP A 11 -0.66 10.68 0.49
N ASP A 12 -1.76 10.69 1.23
CA ASP A 12 -2.75 11.77 1.18
C ASP A 12 -2.22 13.10 1.76
N ALA A 13 -1.22 13.06 2.64
CA ALA A 13 -0.56 14.28 3.12
C ALA A 13 0.12 15.05 1.98
N PHE A 14 0.69 14.34 1.01
CA PHE A 14 1.40 14.94 -0.11
C PHE A 14 0.48 15.22 -1.29
N ASP A 15 -0.34 14.25 -1.66
CA ASP A 15 -1.18 14.27 -2.86
C ASP A 15 -2.43 15.11 -2.64
N GLU A 16 -3.13 14.83 -1.53
CA GLU A 16 -4.42 15.44 -1.23
C GLU A 16 -4.33 16.67 -0.32
N LYS A 17 -3.15 16.91 0.28
CA LYS A 17 -2.86 18.03 1.19
C LYS A 17 -3.86 18.09 2.36
N THR A 18 -4.41 16.94 2.75
CA THR A 18 -5.36 16.80 3.85
C THR A 18 -4.66 16.77 5.21
N TYR A 19 -3.38 16.39 5.23
CA TYR A 19 -2.57 16.26 6.44
C TYR A 19 -1.29 17.09 6.39
N ASN A 20 -0.62 17.22 7.54
CA ASN A 20 0.65 17.96 7.65
C ASN A 20 1.80 17.17 7.03
N LYS A 21 2.43 17.75 5.99
CA LYS A 21 3.56 17.18 5.26
C LYS A 21 4.80 16.93 6.12
N GLN A 22 5.13 17.83 7.06
CA GLN A 22 6.29 17.65 7.94
C GLN A 22 6.10 16.44 8.86
N LEU A 23 4.89 16.28 9.39
CA LEU A 23 4.55 15.11 10.20
C LEU A 23 4.58 13.83 9.37
N ALA A 24 4.10 13.85 8.12
CA ALA A 24 4.19 12.70 7.22
C ALA A 24 5.63 12.28 6.91
N ILE A 25 6.56 13.22 6.72
CA ILE A 25 8.00 12.93 6.54
C ILE A 25 8.59 12.25 7.77
N LEU A 26 8.19 12.67 8.97
CA LEU A 26 8.65 12.06 10.23
C LEU A 26 8.07 10.65 10.43
N VAL A 27 6.80 10.45 10.04
CA VAL A 27 6.10 9.16 10.18
C VAL A 27 6.58 8.13 9.16
N ALA A 28 6.97 8.56 7.94
CA ALA A 28 7.46 7.68 6.88
C ALA A 28 8.57 6.69 7.29
N PRO A 29 9.70 7.10 7.90
CA PRO A 29 10.73 6.17 8.33
C PRO A 29 10.25 5.24 9.46
N LEU A 30 9.35 5.68 10.34
CA LEU A 30 8.80 4.81 11.39
C LEU A 30 7.93 3.69 10.80
N ILE A 31 7.08 4.03 9.82
CA ILE A 31 6.28 3.05 9.07
C ILE A 31 7.19 2.10 8.29
N ALA A 32 8.24 2.62 7.66
CA ALA A 32 9.23 1.81 6.93
C ALA A 32 10.00 0.83 7.84
N ILE A 33 10.43 1.27 9.04
CA ILE A 33 11.08 0.40 10.02
C ILE A 33 10.13 -0.70 10.46
N PHE A 34 8.87 -0.34 10.77
CA PHE A 34 7.86 -1.33 11.15
C PHE A 34 7.56 -2.31 10.01
N TRP A 35 7.57 -1.83 8.75
CA TRP A 35 7.43 -2.66 7.55
C TRP A 35 8.54 -3.70 7.46
N VAL A 36 9.81 -3.27 7.55
CA VAL A 36 10.97 -4.16 7.53
C VAL A 36 10.93 -5.15 8.68
N PHE A 37 10.54 -4.72 9.88
CA PHE A 37 10.38 -5.60 11.03
C PHE A 37 9.33 -6.69 10.77
N MET A 38 8.18 -6.36 10.17
CA MET A 38 7.18 -7.35 9.78
C MET A 38 7.70 -8.34 8.72
N MET A 39 8.55 -7.89 7.79
CA MET A 39 9.20 -8.77 6.83
C MET A 39 10.21 -9.72 7.49
N TYR A 40 10.84 -9.30 8.58
CA TYR A 40 11.73 -10.17 9.36
C TYR A 40 10.97 -11.27 10.12
N VAL A 41 9.78 -10.97 10.66
CA VAL A 41 9.00 -11.90 11.50
C VAL A 41 8.64 -13.20 10.79
N SER A 42 8.31 -13.16 9.49
CA SER A 42 7.99 -14.38 8.73
C SER A 42 8.29 -14.24 7.24
N GLY A 43 8.59 -15.37 6.60
CA GLY A 43 8.80 -15.40 5.15
C GLY A 43 7.54 -15.10 4.33
N ALA A 44 6.36 -15.43 4.85
CA ALA A 44 5.08 -15.09 4.20
C ALA A 44 4.83 -13.58 4.25
N SER A 45 5.05 -12.93 5.41
CA SER A 45 5.01 -11.47 5.54
C SER A 45 6.02 -10.80 4.63
N ALA A 46 7.27 -11.30 4.60
CA ALA A 46 8.31 -10.81 3.68
C ALA A 46 7.85 -10.86 2.23
N THR A 47 7.23 -11.98 1.83
CA THR A 47 6.76 -12.20 0.46
C THR A 47 5.62 -11.25 0.10
N ILE A 48 4.59 -11.15 0.94
CA ILE A 48 3.42 -10.29 0.65
C ILE A 48 3.81 -8.81 0.67
N LEU A 49 4.48 -8.35 1.74
CA LEU A 49 4.91 -6.96 1.85
C LEU A 49 5.95 -6.62 0.77
N GLY A 50 6.89 -7.52 0.51
CA GLY A 50 7.85 -7.37 -0.59
C GLY A 50 7.16 -7.21 -1.94
N ALA A 51 6.13 -8.00 -2.23
CA ALA A 51 5.36 -7.90 -3.47
C ALA A 51 4.62 -6.56 -3.60
N ILE A 52 3.99 -6.07 -2.51
CA ILE A 52 3.32 -4.76 -2.51
C ILE A 52 4.34 -3.66 -2.82
N PHE A 53 5.48 -3.67 -2.13
CA PHE A 53 6.54 -2.69 -2.32
C PHE A 53 7.09 -2.71 -3.76
N LEU A 54 7.39 -3.90 -4.28
CA LEU A 54 7.87 -4.06 -5.66
C LEU A 54 6.85 -3.56 -6.68
N ALA A 55 5.56 -3.89 -6.52
CA ALA A 55 4.52 -3.43 -7.44
C ALA A 55 4.45 -1.89 -7.51
N VAL A 56 4.47 -1.22 -6.36
CA VAL A 56 4.43 0.25 -6.26
C VAL A 56 5.69 0.89 -6.88
N VAL A 57 6.87 0.34 -6.61
CA VAL A 57 8.15 0.81 -7.19
C VAL A 57 8.15 0.64 -8.72
N LEU A 58 7.74 -0.51 -9.22
CA LEU A 58 7.70 -0.81 -10.66
C LEU A 58 6.67 0.03 -11.42
N ARG A 59 5.63 0.52 -10.72
CA ARG A 59 4.62 1.44 -11.27
C ARG A 59 4.97 2.91 -11.08
N TYR A 60 6.17 3.23 -10.58
CA TYR A 60 6.65 4.59 -10.37
C TYR A 60 5.68 5.46 -9.54
N LYS A 61 4.92 4.85 -8.62
CA LYS A 61 4.01 5.55 -7.69
C LYS A 61 4.74 6.19 -6.50
N VAL A 62 6.07 6.02 -6.42
CA VAL A 62 6.94 6.69 -5.44
C VAL A 62 7.34 8.04 -6.02
N ASP A 63 6.46 9.03 -5.92
CA ASP A 63 6.63 10.35 -6.57
C ASP A 63 6.84 11.52 -5.59
N ASN A 64 6.67 11.27 -4.29
CA ASN A 64 6.80 12.28 -3.25
C ASN A 64 7.97 12.00 -2.27
N ILE A 65 8.44 13.07 -1.62
CA ILE A 65 9.60 13.01 -0.70
C ILE A 65 9.34 12.05 0.46
N GLY A 66 8.09 12.00 0.98
CA GLY A 66 7.72 11.07 2.04
C GLY A 66 7.89 9.61 1.63
N PHE A 67 7.41 9.25 0.44
CA PHE A 67 7.59 7.93 -0.14
C PHE A 67 9.04 7.63 -0.48
N HIS A 68 9.82 8.58 -1.00
CA HIS A 68 11.24 8.36 -1.24
C HIS A 68 12.01 8.05 0.05
N VAL A 69 11.76 8.80 1.13
CA VAL A 69 12.36 8.55 2.44
C VAL A 69 11.94 7.20 2.99
N GLY A 70 10.64 6.86 2.91
CA GLY A 70 10.13 5.56 3.33
C GLY A 70 10.72 4.40 2.52
N ALA A 71 10.76 4.52 1.19
CA ALA A 71 11.32 3.51 0.29
C ALA A 71 12.81 3.30 0.53
N LEU A 72 13.58 4.38 0.73
CA LEU A 72 15.00 4.30 1.08
C LEU A 72 15.20 3.55 2.40
N ALA A 73 14.38 3.83 3.42
CA ALA A 73 14.43 3.12 4.70
C ALA A 73 14.09 1.62 4.55
N ILE A 74 13.10 1.27 3.73
CA ILE A 74 12.77 -0.12 3.40
C ILE A 74 13.96 -0.80 2.71
N VAL A 75 14.54 -0.17 1.69
CA VAL A 75 15.69 -0.73 0.94
C VAL A 75 16.91 -0.91 1.85
N ALA A 76 17.23 0.08 2.68
CA ALA A 76 18.33 -0.01 3.64
C ALA A 76 18.10 -1.14 4.66
N GLY A 77 16.87 -1.26 5.17
CA GLY A 77 16.49 -2.34 6.07
C GLY A 77 16.56 -3.72 5.42
N LEU A 78 16.10 -3.86 4.17
CA LEU A 78 16.21 -5.11 3.40
C LEU A 78 17.66 -5.49 3.13
N PHE A 79 18.51 -4.52 2.78
CA PHE A 79 19.94 -4.74 2.60
C PHE A 79 20.60 -5.24 3.89
N PHE A 80 20.25 -4.63 5.03
CA PHE A 80 20.71 -5.08 6.34
C PHE A 80 20.26 -6.52 6.62
N LEU A 81 18.96 -6.83 6.50
CA LEU A 81 18.45 -8.19 6.75
C LEU A 81 19.07 -9.22 5.82
N TYR A 82 19.33 -8.86 4.57
CA TYR A 82 20.00 -9.72 3.59
C TYR A 82 21.45 -10.02 3.99
N LEU A 83 22.22 -9.00 4.40
CA LEU A 83 23.62 -9.15 4.81
C LEU A 83 23.80 -10.16 5.96
N PHE A 84 22.83 -10.20 6.88
CA PHE A 84 22.82 -11.13 8.01
C PHE A 84 22.02 -12.42 7.76
N ASN A 85 21.54 -12.65 6.53
CA ASN A 85 20.74 -13.82 6.14
C ASN A 85 19.48 -14.01 7.01
N LEU A 86 18.87 -12.90 7.44
CA LEU A 86 17.72 -12.84 8.34
C LEU A 86 16.37 -12.81 7.61
N ILE A 87 16.37 -12.71 6.28
CA ILE A 87 15.16 -12.63 5.47
C ILE A 87 15.03 -13.82 4.53
N LYS A 88 13.82 -14.36 4.43
CA LYS A 88 13.50 -15.51 3.57
C LYS A 88 12.30 -15.19 2.70
N PHE A 89 12.53 -14.96 1.42
CA PHE A 89 11.47 -14.77 0.45
C PHE A 89 11.03 -16.10 -0.14
N LEU A 90 9.72 -16.24 -0.35
CA LEU A 90 9.18 -17.28 -1.22
C LEU A 90 9.18 -16.72 -2.65
N TRP A 91 10.27 -16.95 -3.39
CA TRP A 91 10.51 -16.29 -4.68
C TRP A 91 9.39 -16.46 -5.71
N ILE A 92 8.83 -17.67 -5.85
CA ILE A 92 7.73 -17.92 -6.78
C ILE A 92 6.47 -17.14 -6.35
N PRO A 93 5.96 -17.30 -5.11
CA PRO A 93 4.88 -16.46 -4.59
C PRO A 93 5.14 -14.95 -4.69
N LEU A 94 6.37 -14.48 -4.45
CA LEU A 94 6.75 -13.07 -4.54
C LEU A 94 6.50 -12.53 -5.94
N ILE A 95 6.95 -13.25 -6.98
CA ILE A 95 6.75 -12.86 -8.39
C ILE A 95 5.25 -12.83 -8.72
N VAL A 96 4.52 -13.88 -8.37
CA VAL A 96 3.07 -13.99 -8.65
C VAL A 96 2.31 -12.84 -7.99
N LEU A 97 2.57 -12.58 -6.71
CA LEU A 97 1.94 -11.48 -5.98
C LEU A 97 2.33 -10.11 -6.52
N THR A 98 3.58 -9.94 -6.95
CA THR A 98 4.03 -8.68 -7.55
C THR A 98 3.28 -8.41 -8.85
N ILE A 99 3.08 -9.42 -9.69
CA ILE A 99 2.25 -9.31 -10.91
C ILE A 99 0.82 -8.92 -10.52
N GLY A 100 0.23 -9.56 -9.51
CA GLY A 100 -1.10 -9.21 -9.01
C GLY A 100 -1.20 -7.73 -8.58
N GLY A 101 -0.22 -7.24 -7.83
CA GLY A 101 -0.16 -5.84 -7.41
C GLY A 101 0.02 -4.87 -8.59
N ILE A 102 0.85 -5.22 -9.59
CA ILE A 102 1.00 -4.41 -10.80
C ILE A 102 -0.31 -4.33 -11.57
N LEU A 103 -1.03 -5.45 -11.72
CA LEU A 103 -2.33 -5.48 -12.40
C LEU A 103 -3.36 -4.63 -11.68
N ASP A 104 -3.37 -4.64 -10.33
CA ASP A 104 -4.23 -3.77 -9.54
C ASP A 104 -3.92 -2.28 -9.77
N GLU A 105 -2.65 -1.89 -9.77
CA GLU A 105 -2.25 -0.50 -10.05
C GLU A 105 -2.59 -0.08 -11.48
N VAL A 106 -2.32 -0.93 -12.48
CA VAL A 106 -2.70 -0.66 -13.88
C VAL A 106 -4.21 -0.51 -14.02
N GLY A 107 -4.96 -1.41 -13.39
CA GLY A 107 -6.42 -1.36 -13.41
C GLY A 107 -6.97 -0.13 -12.70
N ASN A 108 -6.37 0.26 -11.58
CA ASN A 108 -6.74 1.46 -10.83
C ASN A 108 -6.54 2.73 -11.69
N ASP A 109 -5.36 2.89 -12.31
CA ASP A 109 -5.09 4.00 -13.24
C ASP A 109 -6.07 4.00 -14.44
N TYR A 110 -6.45 2.81 -14.92
CA TYR A 110 -7.39 2.67 -16.04
C TYR A 110 -8.80 3.12 -15.67
N VAL A 111 -9.31 2.75 -14.49
CA VAL A 111 -10.66 3.15 -14.07
C VAL A 111 -10.75 4.64 -13.74
N ASP A 112 -9.67 5.24 -13.25
CA ASP A 112 -9.60 6.68 -13.00
C ASP A 112 -9.64 7.51 -14.29
N SER A 113 -9.00 7.01 -15.35
CA SER A 113 -8.99 7.65 -16.67
C SER A 113 -10.28 7.42 -17.47
N HIS A 114 -11.06 6.37 -17.18
CA HIS A 114 -12.24 5.98 -17.96
C HIS A 114 -13.54 6.03 -17.14
N ARG A 115 -14.20 7.19 -17.14
CA ARG A 115 -15.42 7.44 -16.35
C ARG A 115 -16.67 6.64 -16.77
N ARG A 116 -16.67 5.98 -17.93
CA ARG A 116 -17.83 5.24 -18.48
C ARG A 116 -17.70 3.72 -18.36
N LEU A 117 -17.00 3.23 -17.34
CA LEU A 117 -16.91 1.79 -17.08
C LEU A 117 -18.09 1.30 -16.23
N HIS A 118 -18.37 0.00 -16.35
CA HIS A 118 -19.38 -0.65 -15.53
C HIS A 118 -19.03 -0.52 -14.03
N PRO A 119 -20.00 -0.20 -13.14
CA PRO A 119 -19.73 0.06 -11.72
C PRO A 119 -18.97 -1.06 -11.01
N ALA A 120 -19.25 -2.32 -11.37
CA ALA A 120 -18.56 -3.47 -10.78
C ALA A 120 -17.07 -3.53 -11.15
N ILE A 121 -16.71 -3.22 -12.40
CA ILE A 121 -15.31 -3.22 -12.86
C ILE A 121 -14.55 -2.09 -12.17
N ARG A 122 -15.20 -0.91 -12.06
CA ARG A 122 -14.65 0.22 -11.33
C ARG A 122 -14.36 -0.17 -9.87
N PHE A 123 -15.36 -0.69 -9.17
CA PHE A 123 -15.20 -1.14 -7.79
C PHE A 123 -14.08 -2.18 -7.63
N PHE A 124 -13.97 -3.11 -8.57
CA PHE A 124 -12.96 -4.16 -8.54
C PHE A 124 -11.52 -3.61 -8.57
N PHE A 125 -11.23 -2.64 -9.44
CA PHE A 125 -9.88 -2.06 -9.54
C PHE A 125 -9.65 -0.90 -8.58
N GLU A 126 -10.68 -0.17 -8.18
CA GLU A 126 -10.60 0.88 -7.16
C GLU A 126 -10.17 0.31 -5.80
N TYR A 127 -10.65 -0.89 -5.46
CA TYR A 127 -10.28 -1.61 -4.24
C TYR A 127 -9.26 -2.73 -4.45
N ARG A 128 -8.52 -2.73 -5.57
CA ARG A 128 -7.35 -3.60 -5.79
C ARG A 128 -7.61 -5.08 -5.47
N PHE A 129 -8.62 -5.66 -6.13
CA PHE A 129 -9.06 -7.02 -5.82
C PHE A 129 -8.16 -8.12 -6.41
N VAL A 130 -7.33 -7.85 -7.42
CA VAL A 130 -6.49 -8.88 -8.06
C VAL A 130 -5.51 -9.49 -7.06
N MET A 131 -4.80 -8.65 -6.31
CA MET A 131 -3.81 -9.09 -5.32
C MET A 131 -4.49 -9.88 -4.19
N LYS A 132 -5.71 -9.50 -3.77
CA LYS A 132 -6.49 -10.25 -2.77
C LYS A 132 -6.78 -11.67 -3.23
N LEU A 133 -7.17 -11.83 -4.49
CA LEU A 133 -7.43 -13.15 -5.07
C LEU A 133 -6.16 -14.00 -5.11
N PHE A 134 -5.02 -13.42 -5.48
CA PHE A 134 -3.75 -14.16 -5.50
C PHE A 134 -3.27 -14.53 -4.09
N VAL A 135 -3.41 -13.63 -3.12
CA VAL A 135 -3.10 -13.91 -1.72
C VAL A 135 -3.96 -15.06 -1.19
N LEU A 136 -5.27 -15.02 -1.47
CA LEU A 136 -6.19 -16.08 -1.07
C LEU A 136 -5.87 -17.41 -1.79
N ALA A 137 -5.58 -17.39 -3.08
CA ALA A 137 -5.25 -18.59 -3.85
C ALA A 137 -3.99 -19.29 -3.31
N LEU A 138 -2.95 -18.53 -2.98
CA LEU A 138 -1.73 -19.10 -2.40
C LEU A 138 -1.96 -19.69 -1.01
N ALA A 139 -2.84 -19.10 -0.20
CA ALA A 139 -3.25 -19.67 1.09
C ALA A 139 -4.04 -20.99 0.91
N ILE A 140 -4.96 -21.05 -0.06
CA ILE A 140 -5.70 -22.27 -0.40
C ILE A 140 -4.77 -23.38 -0.87
N LEU A 141 -3.73 -23.04 -1.64
CA LEU A 141 -2.69 -23.97 -2.08
C LEU A 141 -1.70 -24.39 -0.96
N GLY A 142 -1.87 -23.87 0.26
CA GLY A 142 -1.05 -24.23 1.41
C GLY A 142 0.35 -23.59 1.43
N VAL A 143 0.59 -22.54 0.64
CA VAL A 143 1.88 -21.83 0.60
C VAL A 143 2.15 -21.10 1.93
N TYR A 144 1.09 -20.60 2.56
CA TYR A 144 1.10 -20.02 3.90
C TYR A 144 -0.31 -20.12 4.52
N GLY A 145 -0.42 -19.88 5.82
CA GLY A 145 -1.70 -19.98 6.53
C GLY A 145 -2.68 -18.82 6.26
N PHE A 146 -3.96 -19.04 6.58
CA PHE A 146 -5.03 -18.05 6.38
C PHE A 146 -4.87 -16.80 7.25
N GLU A 147 -4.09 -16.86 8.33
CA GLU A 147 -3.75 -15.71 9.16
C GLU A 147 -3.09 -14.58 8.35
N TYR A 148 -2.31 -14.91 7.31
CA TYR A 148 -1.70 -13.91 6.44
C TYR A 148 -2.70 -13.26 5.49
N VAL A 149 -3.74 -13.99 5.08
CA VAL A 149 -4.86 -13.44 4.30
C VAL A 149 -5.62 -12.43 5.16
N LEU A 150 -5.94 -12.79 6.41
CA LEU A 150 -6.62 -11.89 7.35
C LEU A 150 -5.77 -10.65 7.65
N ALA A 151 -4.47 -10.82 7.86
CA ALA A 151 -3.55 -9.70 8.07
C ALA A 151 -3.48 -8.77 6.85
N PHE A 152 -3.43 -9.33 5.64
CA PHE A 152 -3.45 -8.58 4.39
C PHE A 152 -4.78 -7.83 4.17
N LEU A 153 -5.92 -8.47 4.43
CA LEU A 153 -7.22 -7.79 4.39
C LEU A 153 -7.31 -6.67 5.43
N GLY A 154 -6.80 -6.88 6.65
CA GLY A 154 -6.72 -5.83 7.67
C GLY A 154 -5.73 -4.71 7.32
N PHE A 155 -4.71 -4.98 6.52
CA PHE A 155 -3.86 -3.95 5.92
C PHE A 155 -4.67 -3.12 4.92
N ASP A 156 -5.35 -3.78 3.99
CA ASP A 156 -6.11 -3.13 2.91
C ASP A 156 -7.32 -2.32 3.43
N ILE A 157 -8.08 -2.87 4.38
CA ILE A 157 -9.20 -2.16 5.02
C ILE A 157 -8.70 -0.88 5.71
N ALA A 158 -7.57 -0.94 6.39
CA ALA A 158 -7.00 0.24 7.05
C ALA A 158 -6.56 1.31 6.03
N TYR A 159 -5.96 0.88 4.92
CA TYR A 159 -5.60 1.76 3.80
C TYR A 159 -6.86 2.44 3.23
N ALA A 160 -7.90 1.67 2.88
CA ALA A 160 -9.15 2.20 2.35
C ALA A 160 -9.88 3.14 3.33
N THR A 161 -9.89 2.81 4.63
CA THR A 161 -10.56 3.63 5.64
C THR A 161 -9.91 5.00 5.78
N VAL A 162 -8.58 5.08 5.78
CA VAL A 162 -7.87 6.37 5.80
C VAL A 162 -8.17 7.17 4.54
N GLY A 163 -8.18 6.53 3.36
CA GLY A 163 -8.53 7.20 2.11
C GLY A 163 -9.94 7.81 2.13
N LEU A 164 -10.95 7.04 2.58
CA LEU A 164 -12.32 7.55 2.73
C LEU A 164 -12.41 8.73 3.70
N TYR A 165 -11.63 8.70 4.78
CA TYR A 165 -11.57 9.80 5.73
C TYR A 165 -10.90 11.04 5.14
N SER A 166 -9.79 10.89 4.42
CA SER A 166 -9.13 11.97 3.68
C SER A 166 -10.07 12.64 2.67
N ASP A 167 -10.82 11.85 1.90
CA ASP A 167 -11.79 12.35 0.93
C ASP A 167 -12.92 13.16 1.58
N ARG A 168 -13.36 12.73 2.76
CA ARG A 168 -14.32 13.50 3.56
C ARG A 168 -13.71 14.83 4.01
N LEU A 169 -12.51 14.81 4.57
CA LEU A 169 -11.81 16.00 5.06
C LEU A 169 -11.56 17.01 3.93
N LYS A 170 -11.11 16.54 2.76
CA LYS A 170 -10.92 17.34 1.54
C LYS A 170 -12.21 18.05 1.10
N ARG A 171 -13.36 17.37 1.18
CA ARG A 171 -14.67 17.98 0.87
C ARG A 171 -15.05 19.06 1.87
N GLU A 172 -14.84 18.83 3.17
CA GLU A 172 -15.12 19.80 4.23
C GLU A 172 -14.25 21.06 4.10
N LEU A 173 -12.94 20.91 3.82
CA LEU A 173 -12.03 22.02 3.57
C LEU A 173 -12.43 22.87 2.36
N LYS A 174 -12.84 22.22 1.25
CA LYS A 174 -13.33 22.93 0.05
C LYS A 174 -14.62 23.71 0.31
N LEU A 175 -15.53 23.17 1.11
CA LEU A 175 -16.78 23.84 1.49
C LEU A 175 -16.51 25.06 2.38
N ASN A 176 -15.60 24.94 3.34
CA ASN A 176 -15.23 26.06 4.21
C ASN A 176 -14.56 27.19 3.44
N TYR A 177 -13.64 26.87 2.51
CA TYR A 177 -13.02 27.89 1.66
C TYR A 177 -14.06 28.71 0.87
N LYS A 178 -15.02 28.05 0.22
CA LYS A 178 -16.10 28.71 -0.52
C LYS A 178 -16.97 29.63 0.36
N LYS A 179 -17.17 29.29 1.64
CA LYS A 179 -17.94 30.14 2.57
C LYS A 179 -17.21 31.41 2.98
N VAL A 180 -15.87 31.43 2.95
CA VAL A 180 -15.07 32.61 3.33
C VAL A 180 -14.89 33.58 2.15
N THR A 181 -15.10 33.13 0.91
CA THR A 181 -14.93 33.96 -0.31
C THR A 181 -16.22 34.58 -0.86
N ILE A 182 -17.35 34.39 -0.17
CA ILE A 182 -18.67 34.99 -0.47
C ILE A 182 -18.97 35.99 0.65
#